data_AF-A0AAU1CB41-F1
#
_entry.id   AF-A0AAU1CB41-F1
#
_cell.length_a   1.000
_cell.length_b   1.000
_cell.length_c   1.000
_cell.angle_alpha   90.00
_cell.angle_beta   90.00
_cell.angle_gamma   90.00
#
_symmetry.space_group_name_H-M   'P 1'
#
loop_
_entity.id
_entity.type
_entity.pdbx_description
1 polymer ?
#
loop_
_entity_poly.entity_id
_entity_poly.type
_entity_poly.pdbx_seq_one_letter_code
_entity_poly.pdbx_strand_id
1 'polypeptide(L)'
;MKEDAESQEQPLEQDLSYNNDLWGYLSVRAGRNAAQIDETPNDAEACARSANLGGFTEAKMSEWPTKLHQKFCFATDKGNIVNAEITRFVGGDRDSYTEPPTQIEFTATMWQRS
;
A
#
# COMPACT_ATOMS: atom_id res chain seq x y z
N MET A 1 23.54 12.80 -36.04
CA MET A 1 24.04 12.40 -34.71
C MET A 1 22.85 11.88 -33.94
N LYS A 2 22.83 10.57 -33.68
CA LYS A 2 21.96 9.93 -32.68
C LYS A 2 22.77 9.98 -31.40
N GLU A 3 22.26 10.65 -30.37
CA GLU A 3 22.65 10.48 -28.97
C GLU A 3 21.89 11.55 -28.18
N ASP A 4 20.76 11.16 -27.60
CA ASP A 4 20.44 11.64 -26.26
C ASP A 4 19.91 10.42 -25.52
N ALA A 5 20.68 10.08 -24.50
CA ALA A 5 20.60 8.87 -23.72
C ALA A 5 19.20 8.71 -23.14
N GLU A 6 18.67 7.49 -23.27
CA GLU A 6 17.65 6.95 -22.39
C GLU A 6 18.00 7.35 -20.96
N SER A 7 17.25 8.33 -20.42
CA SER A 7 17.22 8.60 -18.99
C SER A 7 17.09 7.25 -18.31
N GLN A 8 18.12 6.83 -17.59
CA GLN A 8 18.07 5.60 -16.82
C GLN A 8 17.01 5.81 -15.74
N GLU A 9 15.77 5.43 -16.05
CA GLU A 9 14.65 5.37 -15.13
C GLU A 9 15.01 4.34 -14.08
N GLN A 10 15.70 4.78 -13.02
CA GLN A 10 15.87 3.97 -11.83
C GLN A 10 14.48 3.45 -11.42
N PRO A 11 14.31 2.14 -11.18
CA PRO A 11 13.01 1.60 -10.85
C PRO A 11 12.46 2.34 -9.63
N LEU A 12 11.30 2.97 -9.80
CA LEU A 12 10.59 3.65 -8.72
C LEU A 12 10.32 2.61 -7.62
N GLU A 13 10.90 2.82 -6.44
CA GLU A 13 10.60 2.00 -5.27
C GLU A 13 9.11 2.10 -4.93
N GLN A 14 8.46 0.95 -4.74
CA GLN A 14 7.03 0.86 -4.49
C GLN A 14 6.69 1.43 -3.11
N ASP A 15 5.73 2.36 -3.03
CA ASP A 15 5.35 2.99 -1.77
C ASP A 15 4.51 2.08 -0.86
N LEU A 16 3.77 1.14 -1.43
CA LEU A 16 3.09 0.04 -0.73
C LEU A 16 3.55 -1.28 -1.39
N SER A 17 4.02 -2.22 -0.58
CA SER A 17 4.58 -3.48 -1.07
C SER A 17 4.12 -4.65 -0.23
N TYR A 18 4.02 -5.82 -0.86
CA TYR A 18 3.76 -7.08 -0.17
C TYR A 18 4.88 -8.07 -0.46
N ASN A 19 5.54 -8.54 0.60
CA ASN A 19 6.56 -9.59 0.51
C ASN A 19 6.02 -10.87 1.14
N ASN A 20 5.83 -11.91 0.33
CA ASN A 20 5.34 -13.21 0.77
C ASN A 20 6.51 -14.12 1.18
N ASP A 21 7.10 -13.85 2.35
CA ASP A 21 7.99 -14.78 3.05
C ASP A 21 7.19 -15.69 4.00
N LEU A 22 7.86 -16.29 5.00
CA LEU A 22 7.19 -17.13 6.01
C LEU A 22 6.06 -16.41 6.77
N TRP A 23 6.15 -15.08 6.89
CA TRP A 23 5.24 -14.28 7.71
C TRP A 23 4.36 -13.34 6.89
N GLY A 24 4.79 -12.98 5.69
CA GLY A 24 4.05 -12.13 4.77
C GLY A 24 3.98 -10.69 5.29
N TYR A 25 4.73 -9.76 4.74
CA TYR A 25 4.73 -8.37 5.22
C TYR A 25 4.08 -7.44 4.19
N LEU A 26 2.94 -6.86 4.55
CA LEU A 26 2.37 -5.71 3.86
C LEU A 26 2.96 -4.46 4.49
N SER A 27 3.76 -3.70 3.74
CA SER A 27 4.50 -2.56 4.28
C SER A 27 4.41 -1.36 3.38
N VAL A 28 4.46 -0.18 4.00
CA VAL A 28 4.73 1.07 3.28
C VAL A 28 6.20 1.40 3.35
N ARG A 29 6.69 2.06 2.30
CA ARG A 29 8.09 2.50 2.23
C ARG A 29 8.44 3.39 3.43
N ALA A 30 9.62 3.19 3.99
CA ALA A 30 10.10 4.00 5.12
C ALA A 30 10.06 5.50 4.79
N GLY A 31 9.59 6.31 5.74
CA GLY A 31 9.40 7.75 5.57
C GLY A 31 8.12 8.15 4.83
N ARG A 32 7.23 7.20 4.51
CA ARG A 32 5.87 7.50 4.03
C ARG A 32 4.90 7.66 5.18
N ASN A 33 4.05 8.66 5.03
CA ASN A 33 2.87 8.84 5.86
C ASN A 33 1.76 7.95 5.29
N ALA A 34 1.27 7.03 6.10
CA ALA A 34 0.23 6.11 5.69
C ALA A 34 -0.69 5.75 6.85
N ALA A 35 -1.96 5.53 6.55
CA ALA A 35 -2.98 5.19 7.53
C ALA A 35 -3.80 4.01 7.05
N GLN A 36 -4.04 3.05 7.95
CA GLN A 36 -5.12 2.09 7.82
C GLN A 36 -6.41 2.77 8.30
N ILE A 37 -7.46 2.76 7.46
CA ILE A 37 -8.73 3.44 7.73
C ILE A 37 -9.91 2.51 7.43
N ASP A 38 -11.02 2.67 8.17
CA ASP A 38 -12.23 1.88 7.95
C ASP A 38 -13.14 2.48 6.86
N GLU A 39 -13.23 3.81 6.82
CA GLU A 39 -14.12 4.55 5.91
C GLU A 39 -13.41 5.01 4.64
N THR A 40 -14.13 5.02 3.51
CA THR A 40 -13.61 5.58 2.25
C THR A 40 -13.51 7.10 2.37
N PRO A 41 -12.34 7.71 2.10
CA PRO A 41 -12.24 9.16 2.07
C PRO A 41 -13.04 9.72 0.90
N ASN A 42 -13.73 10.84 1.11
CA ASN A 42 -14.52 11.50 0.06
C ASN A 42 -13.64 12.19 -1.00
N ASP A 43 -12.42 12.60 -0.61
CA ASP A 43 -11.50 13.35 -1.44
C ASP A 43 -10.02 13.15 -1.04
N ALA A 44 -9.14 13.76 -1.83
CA ALA A 44 -7.69 13.71 -1.62
C ALA A 44 -7.24 14.35 -0.29
N GLU A 45 -7.92 15.41 0.16
CA GLU A 45 -7.52 16.11 1.39
C GLU A 45 -7.83 15.27 2.62
N ALA A 46 -9.01 14.65 2.66
CA ALA A 46 -9.40 13.72 3.71
C ALA A 46 -8.43 12.53 3.77
N CYS A 47 -8.07 11.96 2.62
CA CYS A 47 -7.11 10.85 2.57
C CYS A 47 -5.70 11.27 3.03
N ALA A 48 -5.21 12.43 2.58
CA ALA A 48 -3.92 12.97 2.99
C ALA A 48 -3.88 13.28 4.50
N ARG A 49 -4.97 13.82 5.04
CA ARG A 49 -5.12 14.08 6.48
C ARG A 49 -5.03 12.78 7.27
N SER A 50 -5.77 11.75 6.86
CA SER A 50 -5.69 10.42 7.47
C SER A 50 -4.27 9.89 7.39
N ALA A 51 -3.62 9.92 6.22
CA ALA A 51 -2.25 9.45 6.03
C ALA A 51 -1.24 10.13 6.95
N ASN A 52 -1.37 11.44 7.17
CA ASN A 52 -0.48 12.22 8.06
C ASN A 52 -0.71 11.94 9.55
N LEU A 53 -1.92 11.50 9.93
CA LEU A 53 -2.28 11.20 11.31
C LEU A 53 -2.11 9.71 11.65
N GLY A 54 -2.30 8.84 10.67
CA GLY A 54 -2.12 7.41 10.80
C GLY A 54 -0.65 7.04 10.71
N GLY A 55 -0.25 6.10 11.56
CA GLY A 55 1.11 5.58 11.64
C GLY A 55 1.21 4.16 11.12
N PHE A 56 0.48 3.82 10.05
CA PHE A 56 0.63 2.50 9.44
C PHE A 56 1.99 2.41 8.77
N THR A 57 2.80 1.45 9.21
CA THR A 57 4.12 1.17 8.64
C THR A 57 4.16 -0.21 8.02
N GLU A 58 3.65 -1.20 8.73
CA GLU A 58 3.61 -2.58 8.29
C GLU A 58 2.51 -3.38 8.99
N ALA A 59 2.13 -4.48 8.36
CA ALA A 59 1.30 -5.52 8.91
C ALA A 59 1.90 -6.89 8.58
N LYS A 60 2.04 -7.73 9.61
CA LYS A 60 2.42 -9.13 9.47
C LYS A 60 1.18 -9.97 9.14
N MET A 61 1.07 -10.38 7.89
CA MET A 61 -0.15 -10.94 7.30
C MET A 61 -0.43 -12.39 7.71
N SER A 62 0.54 -13.12 8.26
CA SER A 62 0.31 -14.44 8.84
C SER A 62 -0.53 -14.39 10.13
N GLU A 63 -0.63 -13.21 10.76
CA GLU A 63 -1.52 -12.96 11.90
C GLU A 63 -2.89 -12.42 11.45
N TRP A 64 -3.09 -12.27 10.13
CA TRP A 64 -4.29 -11.75 9.49
C TRP A 64 -4.87 -10.47 10.14
N PRO A 65 -4.05 -9.44 10.45
CA PRO A 65 -4.49 -8.26 11.18
C PRO A 65 -5.40 -7.34 10.35
N THR A 66 -5.43 -7.52 9.02
CA THR A 66 -6.26 -6.75 8.09
C THR A 66 -7.36 -7.61 7.49
N LYS A 67 -8.54 -7.01 7.28
CA LYS A 67 -9.72 -7.67 6.71
C LYS A 67 -9.90 -7.34 5.22
N LEU A 68 -10.76 -8.10 4.54
CA LEU A 68 -11.28 -7.66 3.23
C LEU A 68 -11.97 -6.30 3.39
N HIS A 69 -11.87 -5.47 2.35
CA HIS A 69 -12.33 -4.08 2.35
C HIS A 69 -11.59 -3.15 3.31
N GLN A 70 -10.48 -3.60 3.89
CA GLN A 70 -9.57 -2.72 4.61
C GLN A 70 -8.97 -1.71 3.65
N LYS A 71 -8.98 -0.44 4.05
CA LYS A 71 -8.49 0.67 3.24
C LYS A 71 -7.23 1.27 3.82
N PHE A 72 -6.40 1.81 2.94
CA PHE A 72 -5.17 2.50 3.25
C PHE A 72 -5.17 3.85 2.55
N CYS A 73 -4.69 4.87 3.24
CA CYS A 73 -4.42 6.18 2.67
C CYS A 73 -2.94 6.48 2.80
N PHE A 74 -2.28 6.86 1.71
CA PHE A 74 -0.86 7.23 1.72
C PHE A 74 -0.53 8.25 0.64
N ALA A 75 0.55 9.00 0.85
CA ALA A 75 1.10 9.91 -0.14
C ALA A 75 2.29 9.25 -0.86
N THR A 76 2.32 9.35 -2.19
CA THR A 76 3.42 8.80 -3.00
C THR A 76 4.62 9.75 -3.03
N ASP A 77 5.75 9.26 -3.53
CA ASP A 77 6.95 10.04 -3.79
C ASP A 77 6.72 11.32 -4.63
N LYS A 78 5.86 11.22 -5.65
CA LYS A 78 5.45 12.31 -6.55
C LYS A 78 4.39 13.22 -5.96
N GLY A 79 4.02 13.03 -4.69
CA GLY A 79 3.02 13.84 -4.00
C GLY A 79 1.57 13.52 -4.40
N ASN A 80 1.34 12.41 -5.10
CA ASN A 80 -0.02 11.92 -5.34
C ASN A 80 -0.60 11.37 -4.04
N ILE A 81 -1.92 11.46 -3.88
CA ILE A 81 -2.62 10.85 -2.75
C ILE A 81 -3.31 9.60 -3.26
N VAL A 82 -3.13 8.48 -2.57
CA VAL A 82 -3.69 7.18 -2.94
C VAL A 82 -4.58 6.66 -1.82
N ASN A 83 -5.78 6.24 -2.20
CA ASN A 83 -6.61 5.37 -1.38
C ASN A 83 -6.61 3.96 -1.99
N ALA A 84 -6.17 2.96 -1.25
CA ALA A 84 -6.14 1.56 -1.68
C ALA A 84 -7.04 0.70 -0.80
N GLU A 85 -7.90 -0.12 -1.39
CA GLU A 85 -8.80 -1.04 -0.70
C GLU A 85 -8.44 -2.48 -1.03
N ILE A 86 -8.26 -3.34 -0.02
CA ILE A 86 -8.08 -4.78 -0.24
C ILE A 86 -9.38 -5.38 -0.78
N THR A 87 -9.34 -5.90 -2.00
CA THR A 87 -10.48 -6.58 -2.63
C THR A 87 -10.37 -8.09 -2.55
N ARG A 88 -9.16 -8.63 -2.44
CA ARG A 88 -8.94 -10.07 -2.39
C ARG A 88 -7.66 -10.47 -1.65
N PHE A 89 -7.75 -11.58 -0.93
CA PHE A 89 -6.60 -12.38 -0.51
C PHE A 89 -6.57 -13.64 -1.37
N VAL A 90 -5.42 -13.94 -1.98
CA VAL A 90 -5.19 -15.14 -2.78
C VAL A 90 -4.27 -16.06 -1.97
N GLY A 91 -4.66 -17.33 -1.82
CA GLY A 91 -3.91 -18.31 -1.02
C GLY A 91 -3.87 -17.99 0.49
N GLY A 92 -2.98 -18.67 1.20
CA GLY A 92 -2.84 -18.62 2.65
C GLY A 92 -3.90 -19.39 3.41
N ASP A 93 -3.68 -19.56 4.72
CA ASP A 93 -4.63 -20.14 5.67
C ASP A 93 -4.77 -19.22 6.88
N ARG A 94 -6.01 -18.88 7.23
CA ARG A 94 -6.35 -18.01 8.36
C ARG A 94 -6.15 -18.68 9.71
N ASP A 95 -6.19 -20.01 9.75
CA ASP A 95 -6.02 -20.79 10.96
C ASP A 95 -4.55 -21.17 11.20
N SER A 96 -3.65 -20.73 10.32
CA SER A 96 -2.22 -21.03 10.33
C SER A 96 -1.38 -19.78 10.61
N TYR A 97 -0.44 -19.87 11.56
CA TYR A 97 0.42 -18.76 11.94
C TYR A 97 1.58 -18.51 10.96
N THR A 98 1.76 -19.37 9.97
CA THR A 98 2.90 -19.39 9.02
C THR A 98 2.47 -19.45 7.56
N GLU A 99 1.17 -19.29 7.28
CA GLU A 99 0.64 -19.33 5.91
C GLU A 99 -0.09 -18.02 5.58
N PRO A 100 0.66 -16.91 5.44
CA PRO A 100 0.09 -15.65 4.97
C PRO A 100 -0.48 -15.80 3.54
N PRO A 101 -1.36 -14.91 3.09
CA PRO A 101 -1.85 -14.90 1.71
C PRO A 101 -0.68 -14.84 0.72
N THR A 102 -0.70 -15.60 -0.36
CA THR A 102 0.39 -15.56 -1.36
C THR A 102 0.37 -14.26 -2.17
N GLN A 103 -0.80 -13.65 -2.32
CA GLN A 103 -0.99 -12.37 -3.00
C GLN A 103 -2.16 -11.60 -2.36
N ILE A 104 -2.05 -10.27 -2.37
CA ILE A 104 -3.10 -9.35 -1.93
C ILE A 104 -3.45 -8.46 -3.13
N GLU A 105 -4.74 -8.41 -3.48
CA GLU A 105 -5.24 -7.55 -4.56
C GLU A 105 -5.91 -6.31 -4.00
N PHE A 106 -5.70 -5.19 -4.68
CA PHE A 106 -6.22 -3.89 -4.29
C PHE A 106 -6.97 -3.22 -5.42
N THR A 107 -8.02 -2.48 -5.09
CA THR A 107 -8.52 -1.38 -5.92
C THR A 107 -7.92 -0.09 -5.40
N ALA A 108 -7.42 0.77 -6.29
CA ALA A 108 -6.82 2.04 -5.91
C ALA A 108 -7.49 3.23 -6.60
N THR A 109 -7.73 4.29 -5.83
CA THR A 109 -8.05 5.64 -6.32
C THR A 109 -6.84 6.51 -6.11
N MET A 110 -6.41 7.23 -7.16
CA MET A 110 -5.26 8.14 -7.10
C MET A 110 -5.71 9.55 -7.49
N TRP A 111 -5.37 10.51 -6.65
CA TRP A 111 -5.52 11.93 -6.94
C TRP A 111 -4.15 12.54 -7.22
N GLN A 112 -4.01 13.14 -8.40
CA GLN A 112 -2.80 13.89 -8.77
C GLN A 112 -2.83 15.27 -8.11
N ARG A 113 -1.69 15.70 -7.57
CA ARG A 113 -1.51 17.10 -7.20
C ARG A 113 -1.30 17.91 -8.47
N SER A 114 -2.19 18.87 -8.71
CA SER A 114 -2.10 19.88 -9.77
C SER A 114 -0.91 20.81 -9.59
#